data_AF-G5A438-F1
#
_entry.id   AF-G5A438-F1
#
_cell.length_a   1.000
_cell.length_b   1.000
_cell.length_c   1.000
_cell.angle_alpha   90.00
_cell.angle_beta   90.00
_cell.angle_gamma   90.00
#
_symmetry.space_group_name_H-M   'P 1'
#
loop_
_entity.id
_entity.type
_entity.pdbx_description
1 polymer ?
#
loop_
_entity_poly.entity_id
_entity_poly.type
_entity_poly.pdbx_seq_one_letter_code
_entity_poly.pdbx_strand_id
1 'polypeptide(L)'
;DCAHSKNRSFSGQQMLLVGRDGNCNNITIAMALVDAEGIVNYTWFVESLRQAGLDITEYPVFCDRCDAFRSVAATYNINVRY
;
A
#
# COMPACT_ATOMS: atom_id res chain seq x y z
N ASP A 1 -1.19 -0.67 3.99
CA ASP A 1 -1.18 -1.64 5.12
C ASP A 1 -1.54 -3.02 4.61
N CYS A 2 -1.03 -4.08 5.22
CA CYS A 2 -1.29 -5.46 4.84
C CYS A 2 -2.11 -6.19 5.92
N ALA A 3 -3.15 -6.90 5.50
CA ALA A 3 -3.91 -7.80 6.37
C ALA A 3 -3.87 -9.22 5.82
N HIS A 4 -3.69 -10.21 6.71
CA HIS A 4 -3.81 -11.61 6.32
C HIS A 4 -5.22 -11.92 5.80
N SER A 5 -5.29 -12.49 4.60
CA SER A 5 -6.54 -12.96 4.01
C SER A 5 -6.47 -14.47 3.82
N LYS A 6 -7.20 -15.19 4.68
CA LYS A 6 -7.30 -16.65 4.64
C LYS A 6 -8.70 -17.04 4.19
N ASN A 7 -8.81 -17.51 2.97
CA ASN A 7 -10.01 -18.08 2.37
C ASN A 7 -9.63 -19.42 1.71
N ARG A 8 -10.60 -20.32 1.55
CA ARG A 8 -10.43 -21.56 0.78
C ARG A 8 -9.88 -21.32 -0.63
N SER A 9 -10.19 -20.18 -1.24
CA SER A 9 -9.75 -19.84 -2.61
C SER A 9 -8.49 -18.95 -2.66
N PHE A 10 -8.07 -18.36 -1.53
CA PHE A 10 -6.91 -17.47 -1.49
C PHE A 10 -6.31 -17.44 -0.09
N SER A 11 -5.00 -17.69 0.01
CA SER A 11 -4.26 -17.61 1.27
C SER A 11 -3.04 -16.73 1.06
N GLY A 12 -3.19 -15.44 1.36
CA GLY A 12 -2.13 -14.45 1.17
C GLY A 12 -2.38 -13.20 2.01
N GLN A 13 -2.03 -12.06 1.45
CA GLN A 13 -2.10 -10.75 2.05
C GLN A 13 -3.00 -9.84 1.22
N GLN A 14 -3.76 -8.99 1.90
CA GLN A 14 -4.53 -7.92 1.30
C GLN A 14 -3.83 -6.60 1.58
N MET A 15 -3.37 -5.94 0.52
CA MET A 15 -2.77 -4.60 0.56
C MET A 15 -3.86 -3.55 0.35
N LEU A 16 -3.94 -2.59 1.27
CA LEU A 16 -4.90 -1.50 1.21
C LEU A 16 -4.19 -0.14 1.26
N LEU A 17 -4.58 0.73 0.33
CA LEU A 17 -4.34 2.17 0.40
C LEU A 17 -5.65 2.87 0.76
N VAL A 18 -5.67 3.48 1.94
CA VAL A 18 -6.83 4.19 2.46
C VAL A 18 -6.48 5.67 2.57
N GLY A 19 -7.31 6.53 1.99
CA GLY A 19 -7.24 7.97 2.15
C GLY A 19 -8.37 8.49 3.04
N ARG A 20 -8.44 9.82 3.17
CA ARG A 20 -9.58 10.50 3.80
C ARG A 20 -10.20 11.51 2.84
N ASP A 21 -11.53 11.59 2.85
CA ASP A 21 -12.27 12.61 2.11
C ASP A 21 -12.28 13.95 2.86
N GLY A 22 -12.90 14.97 2.26
CA GLY A 22 -13.05 16.31 2.86
C GLY A 22 -13.88 16.33 4.15
N ASN A 23 -14.61 15.27 4.46
CA ASN A 23 -15.40 15.10 5.68
C ASN A 23 -14.68 14.22 6.72
N CYS A 24 -13.39 13.93 6.52
CA CYS A 24 -12.58 13.04 7.36
C CYS A 24 -13.06 11.58 7.39
N ASN A 25 -13.90 11.13 6.45
CA ASN A 25 -14.25 9.72 6.31
C ASN A 25 -13.14 8.96 5.61
N ASN A 26 -12.93 7.71 6.01
CA ASN A 26 -11.98 6.82 5.34
C ASN A 26 -12.55 6.38 3.99
N ILE A 27 -11.73 6.49 2.93
CA ILE A 27 -12.06 6.01 1.59
C ILE A 27 -10.98 5.04 1.11
N THR A 28 -11.39 3.90 0.57
CA THR A 28 -10.44 2.97 -0.06
C THR A 28 -10.08 3.51 -1.44
N ILE A 29 -8.82 3.88 -1.62
CA ILE A 29 -8.30 4.38 -2.90
C ILE A 29 -7.89 3.21 -3.80
N ALA A 30 -7.18 2.24 -3.22
CA ALA A 30 -6.73 1.06 -3.95
C ALA A 30 -6.63 -0.17 -3.05
N MET A 31 -6.78 -1.34 -3.67
CA MET A 31 -6.67 -2.64 -3.03
C MET A 31 -5.94 -3.62 -3.95
N ALA A 32 -5.09 -4.47 -3.37
CA ALA A 32 -4.51 -5.61 -4.04
C ALA A 32 -4.54 -6.86 -3.17
N LEU A 33 -4.63 -8.02 -3.83
CA LEU A 33 -4.43 -9.33 -3.21
C LEU A 33 -3.09 -9.87 -3.69
N VAL A 34 -2.18 -10.13 -2.77
CA VAL A 34 -0.82 -10.59 -3.06
C VAL A 34 -0.49 -11.81 -2.22
N ASP A 35 0.38 -12.67 -2.71
CA ASP A 35 0.78 -13.90 -2.02
C ASP A 35 1.52 -13.63 -0.70
N ALA A 36 2.34 -12.58 -0.64
CA ALA A 36 3.14 -12.22 0.52
C ALA A 36 3.32 -10.70 0.68
N GLU A 37 3.73 -10.29 1.88
CA GLU A 37 4.17 -8.91 2.12
C GLU A 37 5.68 -8.86 1.93
N GLY A 38 6.12 -8.27 0.83
CA GLY A 38 7.51 -8.24 0.44
C GLY A 38 7.80 -7.11 -0.53
N ILE A 39 9.10 -6.84 -0.73
CA ILE A 39 9.58 -5.71 -1.55
C ILE A 39 8.99 -5.77 -2.96
N VAL A 40 9.00 -6.95 -3.60
CA VAL A 40 8.48 -7.14 -4.96
C VAL A 40 7.00 -6.75 -5.06
N ASN A 41 6.17 -7.19 -4.12
CA ASN A 41 4.74 -6.91 -4.12
C ASN A 41 4.43 -5.44 -3.81
N TYR A 42 5.18 -4.82 -2.89
CA TYR A 42 5.07 -3.39 -2.63
C TYR A 42 5.52 -2.54 -3.82
N THR A 43 6.64 -2.89 -4.46
CA THR A 43 7.11 -2.23 -5.68
C THR A 43 6.06 -2.32 -6.78
N TRP A 44 5.54 -3.52 -7.04
CA TRP A 44 4.47 -3.71 -8.03
C TRP A 44 3.22 -2.89 -7.70
N PHE A 45 2.82 -2.83 -6.43
CA PHE A 45 1.67 -2.03 -6.00
C PHE A 45 1.89 -0.55 -6.28
N VAL A 46 3.03 0.02 -5.88
CA VAL A 46 3.37 1.44 -6.11
C VAL A 46 3.44 1.77 -7.60
N GLU A 47 4.05 0.92 -8.42
CA GLU A 47 4.07 1.09 -9.87
C GLU A 47 2.67 1.04 -10.49
N SER A 48 1.81 0.15 -10.00
CA SER A 48 0.42 0.04 -10.45
C SER A 48 -0.38 1.31 -10.14
N LEU A 49 -0.15 1.93 -8.97
CA LEU A 49 -0.77 3.22 -8.63
C LEU A 49 -0.31 4.33 -9.59
N ARG A 50 0.99 4.41 -9.87
CA ARG A 50 1.54 5.40 -10.81
C ARG A 50 1.01 5.22 -12.22
N GLN A 51 0.92 3.98 -12.70
CA GLN A 51 0.34 3.67 -14.02
C GLN A 51 -1.14 4.05 -14.10
N ALA A 52 -1.87 3.98 -12.98
CA ALA A 52 -3.25 4.45 -12.88
C ALA A 52 -3.37 5.98 -12.74
N GLY A 53 -2.25 6.71 -12.74
CA GLY A 53 -2.22 8.17 -12.59
C GLY A 53 -2.27 8.67 -11.15
N LEU A 54 -2.07 7.78 -10.16
CA LEU A 54 -2.04 8.13 -8.75
C LEU A 54 -0.59 8.21 -8.25
N ASP A 55 -0.06 9.42 -8.14
CA ASP A 55 1.22 9.65 -7.46
C ASP A 55 1.00 9.90 -5.96
N ILE A 56 1.56 9.02 -5.13
CA ILE A 56 1.43 9.09 -3.67
C ILE A 56 2.62 9.77 -2.98
N THR A 57 3.62 10.23 -3.73
CA THR A 57 4.87 10.78 -3.16
C THR A 57 4.67 12.09 -2.40
N GLU A 58 3.70 12.91 -2.82
CA GLU A 58 3.40 14.21 -2.20
C GLU A 58 2.56 14.09 -0.91
N TYR A 59 1.86 12.96 -0.73
CA TYR A 59 0.95 12.78 0.39
C TYR A 59 1.64 12.07 1.57
N PRO A 60 1.33 12.42 2.82
CA PRO A 60 1.81 11.66 3.97
C PRO A 60 1.16 10.27 3.97
N VAL A 61 1.99 9.23 3.86
CA VAL A 61 1.54 7.83 3.91
C VAL A 61 1.86 7.26 5.28
N PHE A 62 0.85 6.69 5.93
CA PHE A 62 1.00 5.98 7.20
C PHE A 62 0.99 4.48 6.95
N CYS A 63 1.94 3.76 7.55
CA CYS A 63 2.07 2.32 7.43
C CYS A 63 2.66 1.72 8.70
N ASP A 64 2.50 0.40 8.87
CA ASP A 64 3.32 -0.37 9.78
C ASP A 64 4.82 -0.16 9.45
N ARG A 65 5.69 -0.32 10.44
CA ARG A 65 7.16 -0.26 10.35
C ARG A 65 7.76 -1.48 9.64
N CYS A 66 7.05 -2.05 8.68
CA CYS A 66 7.52 -3.15 7.85
C CYS A 66 8.73 -2.71 7.01
N ASP A 67 9.87 -3.37 7.19
CA ASP A 67 11.12 -3.02 6.51
C ASP A 67 11.00 -3.12 4.98
N ALA A 68 10.21 -4.07 4.47
CA ALA A 68 9.99 -4.21 3.04
C ALA A 68 9.34 -2.96 2.43
N PHE A 69 8.29 -2.43 3.06
CA PHE A 69 7.66 -1.19 2.60
C PHE A 69 8.58 0.01 2.78
N ARG A 70 9.35 0.08 3.87
CA ARG A 70 10.31 1.17 4.11
C ARG A 70 11.40 1.23 3.05
N SER A 71 11.91 0.08 2.61
CA SER A 71 12.86 0.02 1.50
C SER A 71 12.25 0.55 0.21
N VAL A 72 11.03 0.13 -0.13
CA VAL A 72 10.32 0.62 -1.32
C VAL A 72 10.04 2.12 -1.20
N ALA A 73 9.54 2.59 -0.06
CA ALA A 73 9.28 4.00 0.19
C ALA A 73 10.53 4.87 0.00
N ALA A 74 11.69 4.41 0.47
CA ALA A 74 12.96 5.11 0.25
C ALA A 74 13.34 5.16 -1.24
N THR A 75 13.20 4.04 -1.98
CA THR A 75 13.47 4.00 -3.43
C THR A 75 12.54 4.91 -4.23
N TYR A 76 11.27 4.99 -3.83
CA TYR A 76 10.23 5.73 -4.55
C TYR A 76 10.02 7.15 -4.03
N ASN A 77 10.80 7.58 -3.03
CA ASN A 77 10.69 8.87 -2.35
C ASN A 77 9.27 9.13 -1.79
N ILE A 78 8.65 8.11 -1.19
CA ILE A 78 7.33 8.21 -0.56
C ILE A 78 7.48 8.86 0.82
N ASN A 79 6.65 9.86 1.10
CA ASN A 79 6.61 10.58 2.38
C ASN A 79 5.95 9.72 3.48
N VAL A 80 6.71 8.79 4.06
CA VAL A 80 6.21 7.90 5.12
C VAL A 80 6.23 8.59 6.49
N ARG A 81 5.13 8.43 7.24
CA ARG A 81 4.94 8.91 8.61
C ARG A 81 4.59 7.74 9.54
N TYR A 82 5.06 7.80 10.78
CA TYR A 82 4.83 6.78 11.83
C TYR A 82 4.19 7.41 13.06
#